data_AF-A0A6J6NXP3-F1
#
_entry.id   AF-A0A6J6NXP3-F1
#
_cell.length_a   1.000
_cell.length_b   1.000
_cell.length_c   1.000
_cell.angle_alpha   90.00
_cell.angle_beta   90.00
_cell.angle_gamma   90.00
#
_symmetry.space_group_name_H-M   'P 1'
#
loop_
_entity.id
_entity.type
_entity.pdbx_description
1 polymer ?
#
loop_
_entity_poly.entity_id
_entity_poly.type
_entity_poly.pdbx_seq_one_letter_code
_entity_poly.pdbx_strand_id
1 'polypeptide(L)'
;MEEIVICVVALIVVAVAVYLIARVVETRGPLARRVAVPSDPIELLRQRYARGEIGREEYLEAWLDLTSGPPQRSADVPPPPTP
;
A
#
# COMPACT_ATOMS: atom_id res chain seq x y z
N MET A 1 -37.03 1.42 34.83
CA MET A 1 -35.76 0.70 35.11
C MET A 1 -35.36 -0.19 33.94
N GLU A 2 -36.30 -0.92 33.32
CA GLU A 2 -36.02 -1.81 32.18
C GLU A 2 -35.44 -1.09 30.95
N GLU A 3 -35.97 0.09 30.57
CA GLU A 3 -35.43 0.86 29.44
C GLU A 3 -33.98 1.33 29.67
N ILE A 4 -33.66 1.74 30.90
CA ILE A 4 -32.30 2.15 31.30
C ILE A 4 -31.35 0.95 31.19
N VAL A 5 -31.79 -0.23 31.63
CA VAL A 5 -31.00 -1.46 31.55
C VAL A 5 -30.71 -1.83 30.10
N ILE A 6 -31.70 -1.74 29.20
CA ILE A 6 -31.52 -2.02 27.77
C ILE A 6 -30.52 -1.04 27.14
N CYS A 7 -30.64 0.25 27.41
CA CYS A 7 -29.70 1.26 26.91
C CYS A 7 -28.26 1.00 27.39
N VAL A 8 -28.08 0.63 28.66
CA VAL A 8 -26.75 0.35 29.23
C VAL A 8 -26.15 -0.90 28.58
N VAL A 9 -26.92 -1.98 28.43
CA VAL A 9 -26.45 -3.21 27.77
C VAL A 9 -26.08 -2.95 26.31
N ALA A 10 -26.91 -2.23 25.57
CA ALA A 10 -26.61 -1.86 24.18
C ALA A 10 -25.32 -1.04 24.06
N LEU A 11 -25.10 -0.07 24.97
CA LEU A 11 -23.86 0.71 25.02
C LEU A 11 -22.62 -0.15 25.25
N ILE A 12 -22.71 -1.10 26.18
CA ILE A 12 -21.61 -2.04 26.47
C ILE A 12 -21.30 -2.89 25.24
N VAL A 13 -22.33 -3.43 24.57
CA VAL A 13 -22.14 -4.24 23.36
C VAL A 13 -21.46 -3.44 22.24
N VAL A 14 -21.91 -2.21 22.01
CA VAL A 14 -21.29 -1.31 21.02
C VAL A 14 -19.84 -0.99 21.39
N ALA A 15 -19.57 -0.68 22.66
CA ALA A 15 -18.22 -0.40 23.14
C ALA A 15 -17.29 -1.61 22.96
N VAL A 16 -17.76 -2.81 23.26
CA VAL A 16 -17.01 -4.06 23.06
C VAL A 16 -16.78 -4.33 21.58
N ALA A 17 -17.78 -4.15 20.72
CA ALA A 17 -17.63 -4.32 19.28
C ALA A 17 -16.60 -3.34 18.69
N VAL A 18 -16.69 -2.05 19.06
CA VAL A 18 -15.71 -1.03 18.66
C VAL A 18 -14.31 -1.37 19.17
N TYR A 19 -14.19 -1.81 20.43
CA TYR A 19 -12.92 -2.23 21.02
C TYR A 19 -12.30 -3.42 20.27
N LEU A 20 -13.10 -4.43 19.92
CA LEU A 20 -12.63 -5.58 19.15
C LEU A 20 -12.19 -5.18 17.74
N ILE A 21 -12.93 -4.30 17.06
CA ILE A 21 -12.57 -3.78 15.74
C ILE A 21 -11.26 -2.98 15.84
N ALA A 22 -11.15 -2.06 16.79
CA ALA A 22 -9.93 -1.26 17.01
C ALA A 22 -8.73 -2.16 17.28
N ARG A 23 -8.89 -3.18 18.12
CA ARG A 23 -7.84 -4.16 18.45
C ARG A 23 -7.42 -5.01 17.24
N VAL A 24 -8.35 -5.42 16.39
CA VAL A 24 -8.05 -6.15 15.13
C VAL A 24 -7.36 -5.23 14.13
N VAL A 25 -7.73 -3.96 14.06
CA VAL A 25 -7.07 -2.97 13.20
C VAL A 25 -5.65 -2.66 13.69
N GLU A 26 -5.44 -2.51 15.00
CA GLU A 26 -4.11 -2.29 15.60
C GLU A 26 -3.19 -3.50 15.46
N THR A 27 -3.69 -4.72 15.64
CA THR A 27 -2.92 -5.94 15.36
C THR A 27 -2.62 -6.11 13.87
N ARG A 28 -3.41 -5.48 12.98
CA ARG A 28 -3.14 -5.37 11.54
C ARG A 28 -2.34 -4.12 11.15
N GLY A 29 -1.86 -3.31 12.08
CA GLY A 29 -0.93 -2.23 11.75
C GLY A 29 -0.45 -1.40 12.95
N PRO A 30 0.88 -1.39 13.18
CA PRO A 30 1.62 -0.19 12.80
C PRO A 30 2.98 -0.47 12.12
N LEU A 31 3.06 -1.42 11.18
CA LEU A 31 4.20 -1.50 10.24
C LEU A 31 4.00 -0.67 8.96
N ALA A 32 2.77 -0.23 8.65
CA ALA A 32 2.44 0.50 7.42
C ALA A 32 2.45 2.04 7.54
N ARG A 33 2.77 2.59 8.73
CA ARG A 33 2.77 4.05 8.97
C ARG A 33 4.16 4.63 9.21
N ARG A 34 5.21 3.96 8.72
CA ARG A 34 6.43 4.67 8.38
C ARG A 34 6.23 5.18 6.97
N VAL A 35 6.36 6.49 6.83
CA VAL A 35 6.71 7.24 5.61
C VAL A 35 7.54 6.36 4.67
N ALA A 36 6.87 5.58 3.83
CA ALA A 36 7.49 4.91 2.71
C ALA A 36 7.42 5.94 1.58
N VAL A 37 8.52 6.64 1.35
CA VAL A 37 8.93 6.84 -0.06
C VAL A 37 8.63 5.52 -0.76
N PRO A 38 7.87 5.48 -1.88
CA PRO A 38 7.61 4.23 -2.58
C PRO A 38 8.96 3.63 -3.00
N SER A 39 9.54 2.82 -2.13
CA SER A 39 10.90 2.27 -2.27
C SER A 39 10.89 1.00 -3.08
N ASP A 40 9.69 0.48 -3.39
CA ASP A 40 9.51 -0.63 -4.30
C ASP A 40 8.73 -0.18 -5.55
N PRO A 41 9.41 0.02 -6.69
CA PRO A 41 8.78 0.31 -7.98
C PRO A 41 7.68 -0.69 -8.36
N ILE A 42 7.76 -1.94 -7.87
CA ILE A 42 6.78 -2.99 -8.16
C ILE A 42 5.44 -2.69 -7.50
N GLU A 43 5.43 -2.14 -6.29
CA GLU A 43 4.18 -1.84 -5.57
C GLU A 43 3.42 -0.68 -6.24
N LEU A 44 4.16 0.31 -6.75
CA LEU A 44 3.58 1.41 -7.54
C LEU A 44 2.97 0.86 -8.83
N LEU A 45 3.68 -0.03 -9.52
CA LEU A 45 3.18 -0.70 -10.73
C LEU A 45 1.90 -1.51 -10.46
N ARG A 46 1.86 -2.28 -9.37
CA ARG A 46 0.67 -3.01 -8.92
C ARG A 46 -0.51 -2.09 -8.67
N GLN A 47 -0.28 -0.95 -8.02
CA GLN A 47 -1.34 0.01 -7.72
C GLN A 47 -1.98 0.59 -8.99
N ARG A 48 -1.15 0.90 -10.02
CA ARG A 48 -1.63 1.43 -11.30
C ARG A 48 -2.46 0.41 -12.07
N TYR A 49 -2.04 -0.86 -12.06
CA TYR A 49 -2.83 -1.95 -12.64
C TYR A 49 -4.18 -2.14 -11.92
N ALA A 50 -4.18 -2.14 -10.58
CA ALA A 50 -5.41 -2.29 -9.79
C ALA A 50 -6.41 -1.14 -10.00
N ARG A 51 -5.92 0.07 -10.31
CA ARG A 51 -6.75 1.22 -10.67
C ARG A 51 -7.23 1.20 -12.12
N GLY A 52 -6.67 0.31 -12.96
CA GLY A 52 -6.95 0.25 -14.39
C GLY A 52 -6.29 1.37 -15.20
N GLU A 53 -5.24 2.00 -14.67
CA GLU A 53 -4.46 3.02 -15.41
C GLU A 53 -3.57 2.39 -16.48
N ILE A 54 -3.21 1.12 -16.31
CA ILE A 54 -2.40 0.33 -17.25
C ILE A 54 -3.07 -1.01 -17.53
N GLY A 55 -2.86 -1.51 -18.75
CA GLY A 55 -3.36 -2.80 -19.19
C GLY A 55 -2.54 -3.98 -18.65
N ARG A 56 -3.01 -5.20 -18.95
CA ARG A 56 -2.33 -6.44 -18.54
C ARG A 56 -0.99 -6.62 -19.24
N GLU A 57 -0.90 -6.37 -20.56
CA GLU A 57 0.39 -6.45 -21.28
C GLU A 57 1.42 -5.50 -20.68
N GLU A 58 1.06 -4.22 -20.52
CA GLU A 58 1.94 -3.18 -19.99
C GLU A 58 2.42 -3.47 -18.56
N TYR A 59 1.53 -4.03 -17.72
CA TYR A 59 1.90 -4.48 -16.38
C TYR A 59 2.98 -5.58 -16.42
N LEU A 60 2.83 -6.57 -17.30
CA LEU A 60 3.76 -7.69 -17.40
C LEU A 60 5.13 -7.26 -17.94
N GLU A 61 5.14 -6.39 -18.95
CA GLU A 61 6.37 -5.85 -19.53
C GLU A 61 7.17 -5.04 -18.50
N ALA A 62 6.52 -4.09 -17.83
CA ALA A 62 7.16 -3.30 -16.78
C ALA A 62 7.58 -4.15 -15.57
N TRP A 63 6.84 -5.20 -15.23
CA TRP A 63 7.22 -6.11 -14.16
C TRP A 63 8.47 -6.92 -14.52
N LEU A 64 8.59 -7.35 -15.78
CA LEU A 64 9.76 -8.06 -16.28
C LEU A 64 11.00 -7.16 -16.23
N ASP A 65 10.89 -5.91 -16.69
CA ASP A 65 11.97 -4.93 -16.68
C ASP A 65 12.48 -4.64 -15.26
N LEU A 66 11.57 -4.49 -14.30
CA LEU A 66 11.91 -4.19 -12.91
C LEU A 66 12.53 -5.39 -12.18
N THR A 67 12.17 -6.62 -12.55
CA THR A 67 12.69 -7.85 -11.91
C THR A 67 13.98 -8.37 -12.55
N SER A 68 14.26 -7.98 -13.80
CA SER A 68 15.44 -8.43 -14.56
C SER A 68 16.74 -7.67 -14.25
N GLY A 69 16.70 -6.71 -13.31
CA GLY A 69 17.87 -5.89 -12.90
C GLY A 69 17.94 -4.55 -13.65
N PRO A 70 18.72 -3.57 -13.14
CA PRO A 70 18.62 -2.18 -13.61
C PRO A 70 18.98 -2.04 -15.10
N PRO A 71 18.19 -1.30 -15.89
CA PRO A 71 18.61 -0.92 -17.23
C PRO A 71 19.88 -0.09 -17.12
N GLN A 72 20.94 -0.50 -17.81
CA GLN A 72 22.20 0.21 -17.98
C GLN A 72 21.97 1.53 -18.74
N ARG A 73 21.35 2.51 -18.09
CA ARG A 73 21.07 3.84 -18.64
C ARG A 73 22.17 4.86 -18.35
N SER A 74 23.37 4.39 -18.01
CA SER A 74 24.51 5.23 -17.61
C SER A 74 25.81 4.96 -18.39
N ALA A 75 25.82 4.04 -19.36
CA ALA A 75 27.01 3.77 -20.18
C ALA A 75 27.03 4.48 -21.55
N ASP A 76 25.93 5.15 -21.93
CA ASP A 76 25.75 5.73 -23.27
C ASP A 76 25.63 7.27 -23.24
N VAL A 77 26.18 7.91 -22.21
CA VAL A 77 26.44 9.35 -22.28
C VAL A 77 27.84 9.51 -22.89
N PRO A 78 27.97 9.89 -24.17
CA PRO A 78 29.29 10.16 -24.74
C PRO A 78 29.96 11.26 -23.92
N PRO A 79 31.29 11.18 -23.68
CA PRO A 79 32.00 12.22 -22.96
C PRO A 79 31.76 13.58 -23.66
N PRO A 80 31.59 14.67 -22.90
CA PRO A 80 31.40 15.99 -23.48
C PRO A 80 32.59 16.30 -24.41
N PRO A 81 32.35 16.94 -25.58
CA PRO A 81 33.44 17.31 -26.47
C PRO A 81 34.38 18.26 -25.71
N THR A 82 35.65 17.87 -25.62
CA THR A 82 36.73 18.71 -25.08
C THR A 82 36.93 19.91 -26.01
N PRO A 83 37.15 21.12 -25.46
CA PRO A 83 37.35 22.35 -26.26
C PRO A 83 38.62 22.30 -27.11
#